data_AF-A0A9D5TUT8-F1
#
_entry.id   AF-A0A9D5TUT8-F1
#
_cell.length_a   1.000
_cell.length_b   1.000
_cell.length_c   1.000
_cell.angle_alpha   90.00
_cell.angle_beta   90.00
_cell.angle_gamma   90.00
#
_symmetry.space_group_name_H-M   'P 1'
#
loop_
_entity.id
_entity.type
_entity.pdbx_description
1 polymer ?
#
loop_
_entity_poly.entity_id
_entity_poly.type
_entity_poly.pdbx_seq_one_letter_code
_entity_poly.pdbx_strand_id
1 'polypeptide(L)'
;MEFSKSKDFFIGIDSDGTVFDSMTLKHTFSFIPAAIKVFELEEYKEISAIHKDTKGLMVKLDPDDEDIEKSVEFAKDCDIIILGMCSAIIFKNQVKLYDELKKLGKTIIVVAMESPYDIELIPDCKNYIATYGAARDWMKVAALRIFGKTNINAKSPITINY
;
A
#
# COMPACT_ATOMS: atom_id res chain seq x y z
N MET A 1 29.39 38.48 0.90
CA MET A 1 28.55 39.63 0.53
C MET A 1 27.20 39.39 1.17
N GLU A 2 26.82 40.16 2.18
CA GLU A 2 25.49 40.06 2.80
C GLU A 2 24.52 40.92 2.00
N PHE A 3 23.42 40.32 1.56
CA PHE A 3 22.40 41.00 0.78
C PHE A 3 21.27 41.43 1.71
N SER A 4 20.96 42.72 1.76
CA SER A 4 19.83 43.23 2.54
C SER A 4 18.57 43.32 1.67
N LYS A 5 17.48 42.71 2.14
CA LYS A 5 16.19 42.62 1.44
C LYS A 5 15.48 43.96 1.47
N SER A 6 15.08 44.50 0.31
CA SER A 6 14.42 45.81 0.20
C SER A 6 12.90 45.75 -0.08
N LYS A 7 12.33 44.57 -0.39
CA LYS A 7 10.89 44.34 -0.58
C LYS A 7 10.47 42.98 -0.04
N ASP A 8 9.22 42.83 0.40
CA ASP A 8 8.75 41.64 1.13
C ASP A 8 8.60 40.36 0.30
N PHE A 9 8.50 40.44 -1.02
CA PHE A 9 8.44 39.27 -1.91
C PHE A 9 9.68 39.17 -2.80
N PHE A 10 10.03 37.92 -3.12
CA PHE A 10 11.20 37.56 -3.93
C PHE A 10 10.71 36.89 -5.23
N ILE A 11 11.40 37.17 -6.34
CA ILE A 11 11.21 36.47 -7.61
C ILE A 11 12.60 35.97 -8.02
N GLY A 12 12.73 34.67 -8.22
CA GLY A 12 13.79 34.14 -9.08
C GLY A 12 13.16 33.61 -10.36
N ILE A 13 13.99 33.26 -11.33
CA ILE A 13 13.58 32.79 -12.64
C ILE A 13 14.61 31.74 -13.05
N ASP A 14 14.11 30.58 -13.45
CA ASP A 14 14.90 29.47 -13.98
C ASP A 14 14.60 29.32 -15.48
N SER A 15 15.54 28.78 -16.26
CA SER A 15 15.38 28.66 -17.71
C SER A 15 14.35 27.60 -18.13
N ASP A 16 13.92 26.73 -17.19
CA ASP A 16 12.77 25.82 -17.31
C ASP A 16 11.54 26.24 -16.46
N GLY A 17 11.65 27.35 -15.72
CA GLY A 17 10.56 27.97 -14.98
C GLY A 17 10.47 27.68 -13.47
N THR A 18 11.44 27.04 -12.80
CA THR A 18 11.37 26.77 -11.34
C THR A 18 12.42 27.48 -10.46
N VAL A 19 11.93 28.44 -9.66
CA VAL A 19 12.67 29.49 -8.95
C VAL A 19 13.49 29.08 -7.70
N PHE A 20 13.27 27.89 -7.14
CA PHE A 20 13.96 27.41 -5.94
C PHE A 20 14.24 25.92 -6.08
N ASP A 21 15.34 25.45 -5.47
CA ASP A 21 15.65 24.03 -5.25
C ASP A 21 14.60 23.41 -4.30
N SER A 22 13.42 23.19 -4.88
CA SER A 22 12.19 22.91 -4.18
C SER A 22 11.87 21.42 -4.15
N MET A 23 12.67 20.57 -4.80
CA MET A 23 12.36 19.14 -4.83
C MET A 23 12.68 18.45 -3.51
N THR A 24 13.87 18.69 -2.96
CA THR A 24 14.25 18.11 -1.66
C THR A 24 13.43 18.72 -0.51
N LEU A 25 13.19 20.03 -0.51
CA LEU A 25 12.37 20.66 0.55
C LEU A 25 10.87 20.33 0.45
N LYS A 26 10.27 20.23 -0.75
CA LYS A 26 8.86 19.82 -0.91
C LYS A 26 8.62 18.36 -0.53
N HIS A 27 9.53 17.47 -0.91
CA HIS A 27 9.41 16.05 -0.61
C HIS A 27 9.78 15.73 0.83
N THR A 28 10.77 16.42 1.40
CA THR A 28 11.30 16.05 2.72
C THR A 28 10.70 16.85 3.89
N PHE A 29 10.21 18.10 3.72
CA PHE A 29 9.88 18.91 4.92
C PHE A 29 8.63 19.82 4.87
N SER A 30 8.15 20.32 3.73
CA SER A 30 7.21 21.47 3.78
C SER A 30 5.75 21.22 3.39
N PHE A 31 5.43 20.21 2.59
CA PHE A 31 4.03 19.95 2.21
C PHE A 31 3.57 18.53 2.48
N ILE A 32 4.24 17.52 1.92
CA ILE A 32 3.81 16.13 2.10
C ILE A 32 3.93 15.67 3.57
N PRO A 33 5.03 15.92 4.30
CA PRO A 33 5.12 15.55 5.73
C PRO A 33 4.15 16.33 6.62
N ALA A 34 3.91 17.62 6.33
CA ALA A 34 2.96 18.45 7.07
C ALA A 34 1.50 18.04 6.79
N ALA A 35 1.16 17.72 5.54
CA ALA A 35 -0.13 17.14 5.17
C ALA A 35 -0.30 15.75 5.78
N ILE A 36 0.77 14.95 5.80
CA ILE A 36 0.77 13.65 6.44
C ILE A 36 0.45 13.78 7.94
N LYS A 37 1.01 14.77 8.62
CA LYS A 37 0.76 15.00 10.04
C LYS A 37 -0.60 15.67 10.33
N VAL A 38 -1.05 16.60 9.49
CA VAL A 38 -2.32 17.34 9.67
C VAL A 38 -3.54 16.50 9.31
N PHE A 39 -3.42 15.60 8.33
CA PHE A 39 -4.50 14.71 7.91
C PHE A 39 -4.41 13.31 8.54
N GLU A 40 -3.59 13.13 9.58
CA GLU A 40 -3.36 11.84 10.26
C GLU A 40 -2.97 10.70 9.31
N LEU A 41 -2.17 11.02 8.30
CA LEU A 41 -1.65 10.09 7.31
C LEU A 41 -0.38 9.36 7.81
N GLU A 42 -0.23 9.16 9.10
CA GLU A 42 0.81 8.31 9.68
C GLU A 42 0.16 7.05 10.26
N GLU A 43 0.77 5.89 9.94
CA GLU A 43 0.31 4.52 10.17
C GLU A 43 -0.89 4.04 9.34
N TYR A 44 -0.73 2.83 8.78
CA TYR A 44 -1.76 2.04 8.11
C TYR A 44 -2.92 1.76 9.08
N LYS A 45 -3.97 2.58 8.98
CA LYS A 45 -5.20 2.46 9.77
C LYS A 45 -6.43 2.35 8.89
N GLU A 46 -6.31 2.17 7.58
CA GLU A 46 -7.46 2.18 6.67
C GLU A 46 -8.44 1.05 7.00
N ILE A 47 -7.93 -0.16 7.28
CA ILE A 47 -8.76 -1.31 7.65
C ILE A 47 -9.27 -1.15 9.09
N SER A 48 -8.42 -0.70 10.02
CA SER A 48 -8.80 -0.54 11.44
C SER A 48 -9.71 0.64 11.73
N ALA A 49 -9.70 1.67 10.89
CA ALA A 49 -10.66 2.76 10.91
C ALA A 49 -12.05 2.33 10.44
N ILE A 50 -12.14 1.26 9.63
CA ILE A 50 -13.41 0.72 9.13
C ILE A 50 -13.96 -0.36 10.06
N HIS A 51 -13.11 -1.19 10.68
CA HIS A 51 -13.51 -2.24 11.61
C HIS A 51 -12.62 -2.31 12.86
N LYS A 52 -13.25 -2.17 14.03
CA LYS A 52 -12.59 -2.12 15.34
C LYS A 52 -11.85 -3.41 15.73
N ASP A 53 -12.33 -4.56 15.25
CA ASP A 53 -11.73 -5.87 15.55
C ASP A 53 -10.78 -6.26 14.41
N THR A 54 -9.72 -5.47 14.22
CA THR A 54 -8.68 -5.71 13.23
C THR A 54 -7.31 -5.60 13.89
N LYS A 55 -6.37 -6.38 13.39
CA LYS A 55 -4.97 -6.36 13.84
C LYS A 55 -4.07 -6.44 12.61
N GLY A 56 -2.97 -5.70 12.64
CA GLY A 56 -2.01 -5.64 11.54
C GLY A 56 -0.65 -6.21 11.92
N LEU A 57 0.01 -6.84 10.96
CA LEU A 57 1.39 -7.29 11.07
C LEU A 57 2.12 -6.87 9.79
N MET A 58 3.31 -6.26 9.94
CA MET A 58 4.23 -6.02 8.83
C MET A 58 5.39 -7.01 8.91
N VAL A 59 5.77 -7.52 7.75
CA VAL A 59 6.94 -8.38 7.52
C VAL A 59 7.80 -7.78 6.41
N LYS A 60 8.96 -8.39 6.14
CA LYS A 60 9.84 -7.95 5.04
C LYS A 60 9.13 -8.09 3.69
N LEU A 61 9.57 -7.28 2.72
CA LEU A 61 9.04 -7.30 1.36
C LEU A 61 9.22 -8.68 0.67
N ASP A 62 10.35 -9.33 0.94
CA ASP A 62 10.56 -10.74 0.64
C ASP A 62 10.65 -11.49 1.97
N PRO A 63 9.53 -12.00 2.51
CA PRO A 63 9.48 -12.55 3.86
C PRO A 63 10.33 -13.82 3.94
N ASP A 64 11.12 -13.95 4.99
CA ASP A 64 11.83 -15.20 5.27
C ASP A 64 10.95 -16.18 6.07
N ASP A 65 11.53 -17.33 6.43
CA ASP A 65 10.80 -18.38 7.15
C ASP A 65 10.29 -17.90 8.53
N GLU A 66 11.05 -17.03 9.21
CA GLU A 66 10.65 -16.46 10.50
C GLU A 66 9.46 -15.50 10.34
N ASP A 67 9.51 -14.64 9.31
CA ASP A 67 8.39 -13.76 8.96
C ASP A 67 7.12 -14.57 8.61
N ILE A 68 7.26 -15.68 7.90
CA ILE A 68 6.15 -16.56 7.51
C ILE A 68 5.55 -17.24 8.73
N GLU A 69 6.36 -17.88 9.58
CA GLU A 69 5.90 -18.54 10.79
C GLU A 69 5.16 -17.56 11.72
N LYS A 70 5.73 -16.37 11.91
CA LYS A 70 5.10 -15.29 12.68
C LYS A 70 3.75 -14.86 12.09
N SER A 71 3.64 -14.78 10.78
CA SER A 71 2.40 -14.40 10.09
C SER A 71 1.31 -15.45 10.23
N VAL A 72 1.67 -16.73 10.10
CA VAL A 72 0.75 -17.85 10.30
C VAL A 72 0.24 -17.86 11.74
N GLU A 73 1.11 -17.71 12.73
CA GLU A 73 0.72 -17.64 14.14
C GLU A 73 -0.21 -16.46 14.40
N PHE A 74 0.15 -15.28 13.90
CA PHE A 74 -0.67 -14.06 14.06
C PHE A 74 -2.09 -14.21 13.49
N ALA A 75 -2.24 -14.99 12.41
CA ALA A 75 -3.50 -15.21 11.70
C ALA A 75 -4.38 -16.33 12.30
N LYS A 76 -3.87 -17.17 13.21
CA LYS A 76 -4.59 -18.33 13.78
C LYS A 76 -5.90 -18.00 14.47
N ASP A 77 -6.06 -16.77 14.97
CA ASP A 77 -7.29 -16.34 15.67
C ASP A 77 -8.17 -15.37 14.85
N CYS A 78 -7.83 -15.09 13.59
CA CYS A 78 -8.63 -14.22 12.72
C CYS A 78 -9.73 -14.97 11.95
N ASP A 79 -10.86 -14.37 11.64
CA ASP A 79 -11.84 -15.01 10.74
C ASP A 79 -11.46 -14.87 9.25
N ILE A 80 -10.86 -13.72 8.91
CA ILE A 80 -10.48 -13.33 7.55
C ILE A 80 -9.05 -12.80 7.57
N ILE A 81 -8.28 -13.16 6.55
CA ILE A 81 -6.91 -12.68 6.32
C ILE A 81 -6.94 -11.73 5.13
N ILE A 82 -6.41 -10.52 5.30
CA ILE A 82 -6.15 -9.59 4.20
C ILE A 82 -4.64 -9.58 3.98
N LEU A 83 -4.19 -10.07 2.83
CA LEU A 83 -2.78 -10.20 2.49
C LEU A 83 -2.41 -9.15 1.44
N GLY A 84 -1.55 -8.20 1.80
CA GLY A 84 -0.95 -7.27 0.85
C GLY A 84 0.24 -7.93 0.14
N MET A 85 0.26 -7.85 -1.19
CA MET A 85 1.38 -8.34 -2.02
C MET A 85 1.92 -7.21 -2.89
N CYS A 86 3.24 -7.18 -3.08
CA CYS A 86 3.94 -6.24 -3.96
C CYS A 86 4.88 -7.04 -4.87
N SER A 87 4.51 -7.24 -6.13
CA SER A 87 5.37 -7.82 -7.17
C SER A 87 5.98 -9.17 -6.78
N ALA A 88 5.13 -10.15 -6.47
CA ALA A 88 5.54 -11.50 -6.09
C ALA A 88 6.32 -12.26 -7.19
N ILE A 89 6.27 -11.79 -8.43
CA ILE A 89 7.16 -12.26 -9.51
C ILE A 89 8.63 -11.99 -9.21
N ILE A 90 8.92 -10.91 -8.47
CA ILE A 90 10.26 -10.52 -8.01
C ILE A 90 10.52 -11.14 -6.63
N PHE A 91 9.58 -10.98 -5.70
CA PHE A 91 9.70 -11.42 -4.30
C PHE A 91 8.92 -12.71 -4.05
N LYS A 92 9.51 -13.83 -4.46
CA LYS A 92 8.82 -15.12 -4.55
C LYS A 92 8.35 -15.67 -3.20
N ASN A 93 8.95 -15.26 -2.08
CA ASN A 93 8.50 -15.76 -0.78
C ASN A 93 7.14 -15.20 -0.36
N GLN A 94 6.62 -14.16 -1.03
CA GLN A 94 5.22 -13.74 -0.84
C GLN A 94 4.23 -14.83 -1.27
N VAL A 95 4.57 -15.63 -2.29
CA VAL A 95 3.77 -16.79 -2.70
C VAL A 95 3.81 -17.89 -1.63
N LYS A 96 4.99 -18.14 -1.07
CA LYS A 96 5.15 -19.09 0.06
C LYS A 96 4.33 -18.64 1.27
N LEU A 97 4.35 -17.35 1.61
CA LEU A 97 3.51 -16.79 2.67
C LEU A 97 2.01 -17.02 2.40
N TYR A 98 1.54 -16.75 1.18
CA TYR A 98 0.16 -17.03 0.78
C TYR A 98 -0.20 -18.51 0.99
N ASP A 99 0.64 -19.43 0.52
CA ASP A 99 0.36 -20.86 0.63
C ASP A 99 0.33 -21.36 2.08
N GLU A 100 1.23 -20.86 2.95
CA GLU A 100 1.19 -21.21 4.38
C GLU A 100 -0.04 -20.64 5.09
N LEU A 101 -0.42 -19.40 4.80
CA LEU A 101 -1.65 -18.81 5.34
C LEU A 101 -2.90 -19.56 4.86
N LYS A 102 -2.90 -20.04 3.60
CA LYS A 102 -4.01 -20.81 3.01
C LYS A 102 -4.26 -22.13 3.75
N LYS A 103 -3.22 -22.77 4.29
CA LYS A 103 -3.34 -24.01 5.08
C LYS A 103 -4.17 -23.84 6.35
N LEU A 104 -4.37 -22.61 6.84
CA LEU A 104 -5.27 -22.32 7.96
C LEU A 104 -6.75 -22.54 7.62
N GLY A 105 -7.10 -22.71 6.35
CA GLY A 105 -8.49 -22.92 5.90
C GLY A 105 -9.37 -21.69 6.02
N LYS A 106 -8.77 -20.50 6.16
CA LYS A 106 -9.45 -19.22 6.37
C LYS A 106 -9.73 -18.52 5.05
N THR A 107 -10.68 -17.59 5.06
CA THR A 107 -10.89 -16.72 3.90
C THR A 107 -9.70 -15.78 3.77
N ILE A 108 -9.01 -15.84 2.63
CA ILE A 108 -7.93 -14.91 2.28
C ILE A 108 -8.43 -13.96 1.19
N ILE A 109 -8.16 -12.67 1.39
CA ILE A 109 -8.33 -11.61 0.39
C ILE A 109 -6.94 -11.04 0.08
N VAL A 110 -6.49 -11.22 -1.15
CA VAL A 110 -5.21 -10.69 -1.62
C VAL A 110 -5.42 -9.29 -2.20
N VAL A 111 -4.60 -8.34 -1.76
CA VAL A 111 -4.50 -6.99 -2.30
C VAL A 111 -3.14 -6.85 -2.98
N ALA A 112 -3.12 -6.91 -4.30
CA ALA A 112 -1.93 -6.67 -5.08
C ALA A 112 -1.71 -5.17 -5.28
N MET A 113 -0.64 -4.67 -4.68
CA MET A 113 -0.32 -3.24 -4.55
C MET A 113 0.62 -2.72 -5.62
N GLU A 114 1.00 -3.55 -6.61
CA GLU A 114 1.84 -3.09 -7.72
C GLU A 114 1.50 -3.87 -8.98
N SER A 115 1.92 -5.14 -9.05
CA SER A 115 1.67 -6.00 -10.19
C SER A 115 0.32 -6.72 -10.07
N PRO A 116 -0.63 -6.51 -11.00
CA PRO A 116 -1.87 -7.30 -11.07
C PRO A 116 -1.62 -8.74 -11.55
N TYR A 117 -0.41 -9.07 -12.01
CA TYR A 117 -0.04 -10.40 -12.52
C TYR A 117 0.36 -11.37 -11.40
N ASP A 118 0.45 -10.91 -10.15
CA ASP A 118 0.77 -11.79 -9.02
C ASP A 118 -0.27 -12.92 -8.88
N ILE A 119 -1.50 -12.71 -9.34
CA ILE A 119 -2.55 -13.74 -9.42
C ILE A 119 -2.15 -14.97 -10.26
N GLU A 120 -1.29 -14.81 -11.27
CA GLU A 120 -0.82 -15.93 -12.10
C GLU A 120 0.07 -16.91 -11.30
N LEU A 121 0.66 -16.45 -10.19
CA LEU A 121 1.45 -17.26 -9.27
C LEU A 121 0.60 -17.95 -8.20
N ILE A 122 -0.63 -17.47 -8.00
CA ILE A 122 -1.60 -17.96 -7.02
C ILE A 122 -2.99 -18.16 -7.68
N PRO A 123 -3.09 -18.96 -8.76
CA PRO A 123 -4.30 -19.04 -9.59
C PRO A 123 -5.53 -19.59 -8.85
N ASP A 124 -5.34 -20.19 -7.68
CA ASP A 124 -6.41 -20.67 -6.81
C ASP A 124 -7.01 -19.57 -5.90
N CYS A 125 -6.44 -18.36 -5.90
CA CYS A 125 -6.93 -17.24 -5.12
C CYS A 125 -8.27 -16.72 -5.66
N LYS A 126 -9.32 -16.83 -4.85
CA LYS A 126 -10.68 -16.42 -5.23
C LYS A 126 -11.00 -14.96 -4.97
N ASN A 127 -10.40 -14.37 -3.94
CA ASN A 127 -10.65 -12.99 -3.54
C ASN A 127 -9.39 -12.16 -3.79
N TYR A 128 -9.33 -11.48 -4.93
CA TYR A 128 -8.16 -10.74 -5.37
C TYR A 128 -8.55 -9.31 -5.79
N ILE A 129 -7.81 -8.32 -5.30
CA ILE A 129 -7.97 -6.91 -5.65
C ILE A 129 -6.62 -6.41 -6.18
N ALA A 130 -6.57 -6.00 -7.44
CA ALA A 130 -5.46 -5.24 -7.98
C ALA A 130 -5.68 -3.74 -7.77
N THR A 131 -4.72 -3.08 -7.14
CA THR A 131 -4.75 -1.63 -6.90
C THR A 131 -3.76 -0.86 -7.78
N TYR A 132 -2.87 -1.57 -8.50
CA TYR A 132 -1.89 -1.01 -9.45
C TYR A 132 -0.87 -0.03 -8.82
N GLY A 133 -0.83 0.05 -7.49
CA GLY A 133 0.08 0.89 -6.70
C GLY A 133 -0.34 0.96 -5.22
N ALA A 134 0.53 1.47 -4.38
CA ALA A 134 0.36 1.49 -2.92
C ALA A 134 -0.11 2.86 -2.37
N ALA A 135 -0.69 3.72 -3.20
CA ALA A 135 -1.15 5.03 -2.74
C ALA A 135 -2.27 4.88 -1.70
N ARG A 136 -2.25 5.73 -0.67
CA ARG A 136 -3.18 5.69 0.46
C ARG A 136 -4.66 5.68 0.03
N ASP A 137 -5.04 6.56 -0.88
CA ASP A 137 -6.44 6.63 -1.34
C ASP A 137 -6.87 5.33 -2.04
N TRP A 138 -5.94 4.64 -2.70
CA TRP A 138 -6.20 3.37 -3.37
C TRP A 138 -6.40 2.26 -2.32
N MET A 139 -5.60 2.25 -1.26
CA MET A 139 -5.78 1.35 -0.11
C MET A 139 -7.11 1.61 0.61
N LYS A 140 -7.49 2.88 0.79
CA LYS A 140 -8.79 3.25 1.37
C LYS A 140 -9.95 2.73 0.54
N VAL A 141 -9.91 2.87 -0.78
CA VAL A 141 -10.95 2.34 -1.67
C VAL A 141 -10.99 0.82 -1.65
N ALA A 142 -9.83 0.15 -1.65
CA ALA A 142 -9.74 -1.31 -1.51
C ALA A 142 -10.37 -1.78 -0.19
N ALA A 143 -10.06 -1.12 0.93
CA ALA A 143 -10.64 -1.43 2.23
C ALA A 143 -12.16 -1.21 2.24
N LEU A 144 -12.65 -0.07 1.72
CA LEU A 144 -14.09 0.17 1.57
C LEU A 144 -14.77 -0.92 0.75
N ARG A 145 -14.10 -1.45 -0.30
CA ARG A 145 -14.64 -2.55 -1.10
C ARG A 145 -14.67 -3.86 -0.32
N ILE A 146 -13.59 -4.20 0.38
CA ILE A 146 -13.49 -5.41 1.22
C ILE A 146 -14.64 -5.45 2.24
N PHE A 147 -14.95 -4.31 2.85
CA PHE A 147 -16.05 -4.20 3.83
C PHE A 147 -17.42 -3.91 3.23
N GLY A 148 -17.58 -3.99 1.89
CA GLY A 148 -18.87 -3.78 1.22
C GLY A 148 -19.45 -2.36 1.34
N LYS A 149 -18.62 -1.36 1.65
CA LYS A 149 -19.01 0.05 1.80
C LYS A 149 -19.05 0.80 0.47
N THR A 150 -18.53 0.21 -0.60
CA THR A 150 -18.59 0.75 -1.95
C THR A 150 -18.74 -0.36 -2.99
N ASN A 151 -19.40 -0.02 -4.11
CA ASN A 151 -19.49 -0.86 -5.28
C ASN A 151 -18.46 -0.40 -6.30
N ILE A 152 -17.54 -1.31 -6.66
CA ILE A 152 -16.54 -1.07 -7.70
C ILE A 152 -16.93 -1.89 -8.93
N ASN A 153 -17.13 -1.20 -10.05
CA ASN A 153 -17.44 -1.80 -11.35
C ASN A 153 -16.27 -1.67 -12.35
N ALA A 154 -15.07 -1.37 -11.84
CA ALA A 154 -13.87 -1.28 -12.65
C ALA A 154 -13.57 -2.63 -13.32
N LYS A 155 -13.14 -2.59 -14.57
CA LYS A 155 -12.65 -3.76 -15.31
C LYS A 155 -11.14 -3.70 -15.35
N SER A 156 -10.49 -4.86 -15.27
CA SER A 156 -9.04 -4.96 -15.45
C SER A 156 -8.67 -4.33 -16.80
N PRO A 157 -7.69 -3.39 -16.84
CA PRO A 157 -7.19 -2.81 -18.09
C PRO A 157 -6.20 -3.75 -18.79
N ILE A 158 -5.90 -4.91 -18.19
CA ILE A 158 -5.00 -5.92 -18.72
C ILE A 158 -5.69 -7.27 -18.85
N THR A 159 -5.17 -8.09 -19.75
CA THR A 159 -5.48 -9.53 -19.80
C THR A 159 -4.66 -10.25 -18.74
N ILE A 160 -5.31 -11.08 -17.95
CA ILE A 160 -4.68 -11.95 -16.96
C ILE A 160 -4.96 -13.39 -17.39
N ASN A 161 -3.94 -14.23 -17.44
CA ASN A 161 -4.09 -15.64 -17.80
C ASN A 161 -3.91 -16.49 -16.54
N TYR A 162 -5.01 -16.98 -15.95
CA TYR A 162 -4.99 -17.83 -14.75
C TYR A 162 -6.04 -18.93 -14.83
#